data_AF-A0A1F2YCC1-F1
#
_entry.id   AF-A0A1F2YCC1-F1
#
_cell.length_a   1.000
_cell.length_b   1.000
_cell.length_c   1.000
_cell.angle_alpha   90.00
_cell.angle_beta   90.00
_cell.angle_gamma   90.00
#
_symmetry.space_group_name_H-M   'P 1'
#
loop_
_entity.id
_entity.type
_entity.pdbx_description
1 polymer ?
#
loop_
_entity_poly.entity_id
_entity_poly.type
_entity_poly.pdbx_seq_one_letter_code
_entity_poly.pdbx_strand_id
1 'polypeptide(L)'
;MNEESLERANAFLAAVAARIQPGELLQITPTQLGRDIGVEEPLAAARAVRALLARKRLEADGGRYRLLDASPIQPGEKEQVPRPRRGKAKSARRGAPRGASTTGRPTYSEVGREAIDRLVELGKEVAALRAGLRTARDEAREAREARDEAERRARTLGEKVRELEGRAEMAEANLRTLLAAAKGAGRDQIGDTEMEAILGVLKGGEGEDGEAAAPGAS
;
A
#
# COMPACT_ATOMS: atom_id res chain seq x y z
N MET A 1 -21.09 8.13 8.84
CA MET A 1 -20.34 9.38 9.06
C MET A 1 -20.60 9.77 10.51
N ASN A 2 -19.58 10.06 11.29
CA ASN A 2 -19.74 10.49 12.68
C ASN A 2 -20.18 11.97 12.73
N GLU A 3 -20.88 12.39 13.77
CA GLU A 3 -21.42 13.76 13.93
C GLU A 3 -20.30 14.82 13.86
N GLU A 4 -19.20 14.60 14.57
CA GLU A 4 -18.02 15.47 14.57
C GLU A 4 -17.38 15.63 13.16
N SER A 5 -17.52 14.61 12.30
CA SER A 5 -17.05 14.70 10.92
C SER A 5 -17.98 15.54 10.05
N LEU A 6 -19.28 15.53 10.36
CA LEU A 6 -20.30 16.31 9.65
C LEU A 6 -20.18 17.79 9.98
N GLU A 7 -19.98 18.11 11.25
CA GLU A 7 -19.71 19.48 11.71
C GLU A 7 -18.47 20.05 11.03
N ARG A 8 -17.36 19.29 11.00
CA ARG A 8 -16.14 19.71 10.30
C ARG A 8 -16.34 19.90 8.79
N ALA A 9 -17.12 19.03 8.14
CA ALA A 9 -17.42 19.18 6.72
C ALA A 9 -18.27 20.43 6.43
N ASN A 10 -19.22 20.76 7.30
CA ASN A 10 -20.04 21.96 7.20
C ASN A 10 -19.25 23.23 7.51
N ALA A 11 -18.34 23.20 8.50
CA ALA A 11 -17.40 24.28 8.78
C ALA A 11 -16.48 24.53 7.57
N PHE A 12 -15.99 23.46 6.94
CA PHE A 12 -15.20 23.54 5.71
C PHE A 12 -16.00 24.17 4.57
N LEU A 13 -17.24 23.74 4.34
CA LEU A 13 -18.11 24.31 3.32
C LEU A 13 -18.39 25.81 3.56
N ALA A 14 -18.70 26.19 4.80
CA ALA A 14 -18.97 27.58 5.15
C ALA A 14 -17.75 28.48 4.89
N ALA A 15 -16.56 28.00 5.20
CA ALA A 15 -15.32 28.73 4.95
C ALA A 15 -14.96 28.83 3.46
N VAL A 16 -15.36 27.85 2.62
CA VAL A 16 -15.27 27.95 1.15
C VAL A 16 -16.29 28.97 0.63
N ALA A 17 -17.54 28.89 1.07
CA ALA A 17 -18.63 29.77 0.64
C ALA A 17 -18.40 31.23 1.04
N ALA A 18 -17.70 31.48 2.16
CA ALA A 18 -17.32 32.84 2.58
C ALA A 18 -16.27 33.49 1.66
N ARG A 19 -15.52 32.70 0.88
CA ARG A 19 -14.42 33.18 0.05
C ARG A 19 -14.76 33.19 -1.45
N ILE A 20 -15.72 32.36 -1.89
CA ILE A 20 -15.90 32.00 -3.30
C ILE A 20 -17.39 31.84 -3.62
N GLN A 21 -17.81 32.29 -4.81
CA GLN A 21 -19.17 32.08 -5.29
C GLN A 21 -19.36 30.69 -5.97
N PRO A 22 -20.58 30.13 -5.97
CA PRO A 22 -20.86 28.90 -6.72
C PRO A 22 -20.48 29.05 -8.20
N GLY A 23 -19.62 28.17 -8.70
CA GLY A 23 -19.05 28.18 -10.05
C GLY A 23 -17.58 28.57 -10.12
N GLU A 24 -17.05 29.20 -9.07
CA GLU A 24 -15.66 29.68 -9.02
C GLU A 24 -14.69 28.65 -8.42
N LEU A 25 -13.41 28.78 -8.79
CA LEU A 25 -12.35 27.85 -8.41
C LEU A 25 -11.64 28.29 -7.14
N LEU A 26 -11.49 27.35 -6.20
CA LEU A 26 -10.67 27.47 -5.01
C LEU A 26 -9.19 27.58 -5.41
N GLN A 27 -8.59 28.72 -5.11
CA GLN A 27 -7.17 29.01 -5.37
C GLN A 27 -6.26 28.48 -4.25
N ILE A 28 -6.80 28.30 -3.05
CA ILE A 28 -6.08 27.85 -1.85
C ILE A 28 -6.12 26.33 -1.76
N THR A 29 -5.07 25.70 -1.24
CA THR A 29 -5.07 24.24 -1.06
C THR A 29 -6.00 23.81 0.09
N PRO A 30 -6.65 22.64 0.01
CA PRO A 30 -7.57 22.19 1.06
C PRO A 30 -6.92 22.03 2.44
N THR A 31 -5.62 21.77 2.50
CA THR A 31 -4.84 21.66 3.73
C THR A 31 -4.62 23.02 4.39
N GLN A 32 -4.39 24.07 3.60
CA GLN A 32 -4.32 25.45 4.10
C GLN A 32 -5.69 25.90 4.59
N LEU A 33 -6.75 25.60 3.85
CA LEU A 33 -8.11 25.92 4.29
C LEU A 33 -8.52 25.16 5.56
N GLY A 34 -8.06 23.91 5.73
CA GLY A 34 -8.26 23.15 6.97
C GLY A 34 -7.60 23.82 8.18
N ARG A 35 -6.38 24.36 8.02
CA ARG A 35 -5.68 25.10 9.08
C ARG A 35 -6.40 26.38 9.49
N ASP A 36 -6.93 27.13 8.51
CA ASP A 36 -7.69 28.36 8.76
C ASP A 36 -8.97 28.12 9.59
N ILE A 37 -9.48 26.89 9.59
CA ILE A 37 -10.73 26.48 10.27
C ILE A 37 -10.42 25.74 11.58
N GLY A 38 -9.15 25.66 11.99
CA GLY A 38 -8.73 24.94 13.19
C GLY A 38 -8.76 23.41 13.05
N VAL A 39 -8.81 22.88 11.83
CA VAL A 39 -8.66 21.44 11.57
C VAL A 39 -7.18 21.14 11.37
N GLU A 40 -6.48 20.88 12.48
CA GLU A 40 -5.03 20.59 12.47
C GLU A 40 -4.70 19.24 11.83
N GLU A 41 -5.64 18.28 11.84
CA GLU A 41 -5.43 16.95 11.26
C GLU A 41 -5.65 16.96 9.72
N PRO A 42 -4.61 16.70 8.91
CA PRO A 42 -4.71 16.76 7.44
C PRO A 42 -5.65 15.67 6.88
N LEU A 43 -5.79 14.54 7.57
CA LEU A 43 -6.72 13.48 7.18
C LEU A 43 -8.19 13.88 7.41
N ALA A 44 -8.47 14.68 8.44
CA ALA A 44 -9.81 15.19 8.71
C ALA A 44 -10.26 16.16 7.61
N ALA A 45 -9.36 17.06 7.17
CA ALA A 45 -9.62 17.94 6.03
C ALA A 45 -9.87 17.14 4.73
N ALA A 46 -9.06 16.11 4.45
CA ALA A 46 -9.26 15.25 3.29
C ALA A 46 -10.60 14.48 3.33
N ARG A 47 -11.02 13.99 4.51
CA ARG A 47 -12.33 13.34 4.70
C ARG A 47 -13.48 14.32 4.48
N ALA A 48 -13.37 15.56 4.97
CA ALA A 48 -14.35 16.61 4.75
C ALA A 48 -14.50 16.93 3.24
N VAL A 49 -13.39 17.19 2.55
CA VAL A 49 -13.38 17.42 1.09
C VAL A 49 -14.00 16.25 0.33
N ARG A 50 -13.67 15.00 0.71
CA ARG A 50 -14.24 13.81 0.08
C ARG A 50 -15.75 13.70 0.29
N ALA A 51 -16.24 14.07 1.48
CA ALA A 51 -17.67 14.10 1.77
C ALA A 51 -18.40 15.17 0.94
N LEU A 52 -17.78 16.35 0.76
CA LEU A 52 -18.31 17.43 -0.07
C LEU A 52 -18.35 17.07 -1.56
N LEU A 53 -17.30 16.42 -2.08
CA LEU A 53 -17.26 15.88 -3.44
C LEU A 53 -18.35 14.81 -3.65
N ALA A 54 -18.50 13.89 -2.70
CA ALA A 54 -19.47 12.80 -2.78
C ALA A 54 -20.94 13.28 -2.81
N ARG A 55 -21.21 14.53 -2.38
CA ARG A 55 -22.54 15.14 -2.33
C ARG A 55 -22.70 16.29 -3.32
N LYS A 56 -21.78 16.44 -4.28
CA LYS A 56 -21.79 17.49 -5.31
C LYS A 56 -21.86 18.92 -4.75
N ARG A 57 -21.28 19.15 -3.56
CA ARG A 57 -21.10 20.51 -3.02
C ARG A 57 -19.82 21.14 -3.55
N LEU A 58 -18.80 20.31 -3.76
CA LEU A 58 -17.58 20.66 -4.46
C LEU A 58 -17.42 19.76 -5.70
N GLU A 59 -16.73 20.28 -6.71
CA GLU A 59 -16.27 19.53 -7.88
C GLU A 59 -14.74 19.63 -7.99
N ALA A 60 -14.07 18.53 -8.34
CA ALA A 60 -12.64 18.55 -8.59
C ALA A 60 -12.39 18.86 -10.07
N ASP A 61 -11.78 20.01 -10.35
CA ASP A 61 -11.44 20.47 -11.70
C ASP A 61 -9.92 20.71 -11.81
N GLY A 62 -9.23 19.81 -12.52
CA GLY A 62 -7.80 19.98 -12.85
C GLY A 62 -6.85 20.16 -11.67
N GLY A 63 -7.15 19.59 -10.50
CA GLY A 63 -6.35 19.74 -9.28
C GLY A 63 -6.77 20.89 -8.35
N ARG A 64 -7.83 21.62 -8.71
CA ARG A 64 -8.50 22.62 -7.87
C ARG A 64 -9.94 22.22 -7.58
N TYR A 65 -10.56 22.88 -6.61
CA TYR A 65 -11.94 22.57 -6.21
C TYR A 65 -12.86 23.71 -6.61
N ARG A 66 -13.91 23.42 -7.37
CA ARG A 66 -14.98 24.37 -7.71
C ARG A 66 -16.11 24.24 -6.69
N LEU A 67 -16.61 25.36 -6.15
CA LEU A 67 -17.81 25.34 -5.33
C LEU A 67 -19.03 25.18 -6.24
N LEU A 68 -19.86 24.17 -6.02
CA LEU A 68 -21.09 23.96 -6.80
C LEU A 68 -22.33 24.43 -6.02
N ASP A 69 -22.37 24.12 -4.73
CA ASP A 69 -23.53 24.40 -3.88
C ASP A 69 -23.05 24.69 -2.45
N ALA A 70 -23.48 25.84 -1.92
CA ALA A 70 -23.15 26.32 -0.59
C ALA A 70 -24.09 25.77 0.51
N SER A 71 -25.07 24.94 0.14
CA SER A 71 -26.04 24.36 1.08
C SER A 71 -25.38 23.38 2.06
N PRO A 72 -25.58 23.55 3.39
CA PRO A 72 -24.97 22.69 4.39
C PRO A 72 -25.45 21.25 4.27
N ILE A 73 -24.58 20.32 4.64
CA ILE A 73 -24.88 18.89 4.63
C ILE A 73 -25.82 18.55 5.80
N GLN A 74 -26.91 17.86 5.49
CA GLN A 74 -27.86 17.36 6.48
C GLN A 74 -27.44 15.99 7.04
N PRO A 75 -27.76 15.70 8.32
CA PRO A 75 -27.53 14.38 8.90
C PRO A 75 -28.33 13.33 8.11
N GLY A 76 -27.66 12.26 7.66
CA GLY A 76 -28.28 11.18 6.90
C GLY A 76 -28.48 11.43 5.40
N GLU A 77 -28.08 12.58 4.85
CA GLU A 77 -28.15 12.82 3.40
C GLU A 77 -27.28 11.80 2.64
N LYS A 78 -27.89 11.16 1.63
CA LYS A 78 -27.25 10.09 0.85
C LYS A 78 -26.19 10.67 -0.08
N GLU A 79 -25.04 9.98 -0.18
CA GLU A 79 -23.99 10.30 -1.15
C GLU A 79 -24.61 10.33 -2.57
N GLN A 80 -24.57 11.50 -3.23
CA GLN A 80 -25.17 11.71 -4.55
C GLN A 80 -24.26 11.25 -5.70
N VAL A 81 -23.00 10.96 -5.41
CA VAL A 81 -22.08 10.35 -6.37
C VAL A 81 -22.23 8.83 -6.24
N PRO A 82 -22.53 8.11 -7.35
CA PRO A 82 -22.45 6.68 -7.35
C PRO A 82 -21.03 6.30 -6.94
N ARG A 83 -20.87 5.63 -5.80
CA ARG A 83 -19.62 4.91 -5.51
C ARG A 83 -19.28 4.11 -6.77
N PRO A 84 -18.04 4.14 -7.27
CA PRO A 84 -17.63 3.23 -8.33
C PRO A 84 -17.79 1.81 -7.80
N ARG A 85 -18.94 1.20 -8.09
CA ARG A 85 -19.05 -0.25 -8.16
C ARG A 85 -18.05 -0.67 -9.22
N ARG A 86 -17.19 -1.63 -8.88
CA ARG A 86 -16.26 -2.28 -9.81
C ARG A 86 -16.96 -2.47 -11.18
N GLY A 87 -16.24 -2.07 -12.23
CA GLY A 87 -16.74 -1.64 -13.53
C GLY A 87 -17.97 -2.34 -14.09
N LYS A 88 -19.04 -1.57 -14.32
CA LYS A 88 -19.88 -1.77 -15.50
C LYS A 88 -19.38 -0.81 -16.58
N ALA A 89 -18.52 -1.32 -17.46
CA ALA A 89 -18.21 -0.65 -18.71
C ALA A 89 -19.52 -0.56 -19.50
N LYS A 90 -20.09 0.65 -19.58
CA LYS A 90 -21.24 0.93 -20.44
C LYS A 90 -20.77 0.81 -21.88
N SER A 91 -21.33 -0.18 -22.55
CA SER A 91 -21.51 -0.26 -24.00
C SER A 91 -21.93 1.11 -24.55
N ALA A 92 -21.00 1.76 -25.27
CA ALA A 92 -21.26 2.97 -26.03
C ALA A 92 -20.36 3.00 -27.28
N ARG A 93 -20.65 2.11 -28.24
CA ARG A 93 -20.42 2.27 -29.69
C ARG A 93 -21.55 1.49 -30.36
N ARG A 94 -22.72 2.07 -30.67
CA ARG A 94 -23.03 3.08 -31.72
C ARG A 94 -22.54 2.64 -33.11
N GLY A 95 -23.48 2.09 -33.89
CA GLY A 95 -23.42 1.73 -35.31
C GLY A 95 -24.58 0.77 -35.65
N ALA A 96 -25.83 1.26 -35.78
CA ALA A 96 -26.57 1.55 -37.03
C ALA A 96 -27.25 0.30 -37.65
N PRO A 97 -28.41 0.39 -38.37
CA PRO A 97 -29.06 1.59 -38.91
C PRO A 97 -30.48 1.85 -38.38
N ARG A 98 -30.94 3.09 -38.61
CA ARG A 98 -32.33 3.50 -38.55
C ARG A 98 -33.12 2.77 -39.64
N GLY A 99 -34.05 1.91 -39.23
CA GLY A 99 -35.13 1.37 -40.05
C GLY A 99 -36.36 1.32 -39.17
N ALA A 100 -37.43 1.99 -39.61
CA ALA A 100 -38.59 2.33 -38.82
C ALA A 100 -39.40 1.11 -38.31
N SER A 101 -39.84 1.17 -37.05
CA SER A 101 -41.20 0.78 -36.69
C SER A 101 -41.65 1.58 -35.45
N THR A 102 -42.56 2.51 -35.74
CA THR A 102 -43.69 2.96 -34.92
C THR A 102 -43.54 2.92 -33.39
N THR A 103 -43.61 4.10 -32.79
CA THR A 103 -44.23 4.35 -31.48
C THR A 103 -45.47 3.48 -31.26
N GLY A 104 -45.27 2.33 -30.61
CA GLY A 104 -46.28 1.35 -30.24
C GLY A 104 -45.74 0.55 -29.07
N ARG A 105 -46.61 0.19 -28.12
CA ARG A 105 -46.22 -0.63 -26.96
C ARG A 105 -45.49 -1.90 -27.46
N PRO A 106 -44.39 -2.32 -26.80
CA PRO A 106 -43.62 -3.48 -27.22
C PRO A 106 -44.53 -4.70 -27.33
N THR A 107 -44.35 -5.45 -28.40
CA THR A 107 -45.10 -6.70 -28.61
C THR A 107 -44.59 -7.77 -27.64
N TYR A 108 -45.45 -8.73 -27.28
CA TYR A 108 -45.10 -9.79 -26.32
C TYR A 108 -43.87 -10.61 -26.76
N SER A 109 -43.67 -10.78 -28.06
CA SER A 109 -42.50 -11.45 -28.64
C SER A 109 -41.20 -10.65 -28.47
N GLU A 110 -41.25 -9.32 -28.54
CA GLU A 110 -40.10 -8.44 -28.28
C GLU A 110 -39.70 -8.48 -26.81
N VAL A 111 -40.69 -8.47 -25.90
CA VAL A 111 -40.45 -8.64 -24.45
C VAL A 111 -39.83 -10.01 -24.16
N GLY A 112 -40.32 -11.07 -24.82
CA GLY A 112 -39.76 -12.42 -24.68
C GLY A 112 -38.30 -12.51 -25.14
N ARG A 113 -37.96 -11.89 -26.28
CA ARG A 113 -36.57 -11.83 -26.78
C ARG A 113 -35.67 -11.05 -25.84
N GLU A 114 -36.11 -9.87 -25.40
CA GLU A 114 -35.33 -9.05 -24.47
C GLU A 114 -35.10 -9.76 -23.12
N ALA A 115 -36.09 -10.51 -22.63
CA ALA A 115 -35.95 -11.31 -21.42
C ALA A 115 -34.90 -12.42 -21.58
N ILE A 116 -34.88 -13.11 -22.73
CA ILE A 116 -33.87 -14.14 -23.04
C ILE A 116 -32.48 -13.51 -23.14
N ASP A 117 -32.34 -12.39 -23.83
CA ASP A 117 -31.05 -11.70 -23.97
C ASP A 117 -30.49 -11.29 -22.60
N ARG A 118 -31.35 -10.73 -21.73
CA ARG A 118 -30.98 -10.38 -20.36
C ARG A 118 -30.61 -11.61 -19.54
N LEU A 119 -31.31 -12.74 -19.68
CA LEU A 119 -30.95 -14.00 -18.99
C LEU A 119 -29.59 -14.53 -19.45
N VAL A 120 -29.31 -14.48 -20.75
CA VAL A 120 -28.01 -14.88 -21.30
C VAL A 120 -26.91 -13.95 -20.79
N GLU A 121 -27.16 -12.63 -20.74
CA GLU A 121 -26.20 -11.66 -20.22
C GLU A 121 -25.93 -11.86 -18.72
N LEU A 122 -26.98 -12.07 -17.92
CA LEU A 122 -26.83 -12.42 -16.50
C LEU A 122 -26.09 -13.75 -16.31
N GLY A 123 -26.34 -14.74 -17.16
CA GLY A 123 -25.60 -16.01 -17.15
C GLY A 123 -24.11 -15.81 -17.37
N LYS A 124 -23.73 -14.94 -18.32
CA LYS A 124 -22.34 -14.56 -18.59
C LYS A 124 -21.74 -13.79 -17.40
N GLU A 125 -22.47 -12.84 -16.84
CA GLU A 125 -22.03 -12.09 -15.65
C GLU A 125 -21.80 -13.02 -14.45
N VAL A 126 -22.70 -13.98 -14.19
CA VAL A 126 -22.56 -14.96 -13.10
C VAL A 126 -21.37 -15.90 -13.35
N ALA A 127 -21.17 -16.36 -14.59
CA ALA A 127 -20.02 -17.19 -14.95
C ALA A 127 -18.69 -16.43 -14.74
N ALA A 128 -18.63 -15.16 -15.18
CA ALA A 128 -17.47 -14.30 -14.99
C ALA A 128 -17.20 -14.02 -13.50
N LEU A 129 -18.24 -13.75 -12.71
CA LEU A 129 -18.10 -13.55 -11.25
C LEU A 129 -17.61 -14.81 -10.55
N ARG A 130 -18.07 -15.99 -10.95
CA ARG A 130 -17.58 -17.28 -10.41
C ARG A 130 -16.13 -17.52 -10.77
N ALA A 131 -15.72 -17.24 -12.01
CA ALA A 131 -14.31 -17.33 -12.42
C ALA A 131 -13.43 -16.32 -11.66
N GLY A 132 -13.90 -15.09 -11.51
CA GLY A 132 -13.24 -14.04 -10.71
C GLY A 132 -13.12 -14.41 -9.23
N LEU A 133 -14.09 -15.12 -8.66
CA LEU A 133 -14.01 -15.58 -7.28
C LEU A 133 -13.01 -16.74 -7.09
N ARG A 134 -12.87 -17.63 -8.08
CA ARG A 134 -11.85 -18.70 -8.04
C ARG A 134 -10.44 -18.10 -8.10
N THR A 135 -10.19 -17.28 -9.11
CA THR A 135 -8.90 -16.57 -9.26
C THR A 135 -8.55 -15.75 -8.00
N ALA A 136 -9.50 -14.98 -7.46
CA ALA A 136 -9.25 -14.22 -6.23
C ALA A 136 -8.97 -15.10 -4.99
N ARG A 137 -9.52 -16.32 -4.93
CA ARG A 137 -9.20 -17.29 -3.87
C ARG A 137 -7.81 -17.87 -4.04
N ASP A 138 -7.42 -18.18 -5.27
CA ASP A 138 -6.10 -18.71 -5.59
C ASP A 138 -5.02 -17.65 -5.29
N GLU A 139 -5.20 -16.41 -5.75
CA GLU A 139 -4.32 -15.27 -5.43
C GLU A 139 -4.24 -15.02 -3.91
N ALA A 140 -5.36 -15.11 -3.18
CA ALA A 140 -5.35 -14.93 -1.73
C ALA A 140 -4.61 -16.07 -1.01
N ARG A 141 -4.61 -17.28 -1.56
CA ARG A 141 -3.85 -18.41 -1.03
C ARG A 141 -2.36 -18.21 -1.29
N GLU A 142 -1.97 -17.89 -2.51
CA GLU A 142 -0.58 -17.59 -2.87
C GLU A 142 -0.01 -16.43 -2.04
N ALA A 143 -0.80 -15.37 -1.82
CA ALA A 143 -0.38 -14.25 -0.98
C ALA A 143 -0.18 -14.64 0.49
N ARG A 144 -0.92 -15.63 1.01
CA ARG A 144 -0.70 -16.16 2.36
C ARG A 144 0.58 -16.99 2.41
N GLU A 145 0.76 -17.90 1.45
CA GLU A 145 1.96 -18.74 1.37
C GLU A 145 3.24 -17.89 1.24
N ALA A 146 3.21 -16.84 0.43
CA ALA A 146 4.32 -15.88 0.30
C ALA A 146 4.60 -15.11 1.61
N ARG A 147 3.56 -14.75 2.38
CA ARG A 147 3.72 -14.12 3.70
C ARG A 147 4.35 -15.07 4.69
N ASP A 148 3.87 -16.32 4.76
CA ASP A 148 4.38 -17.33 5.67
C ASP A 148 5.85 -17.67 5.35
N GLU A 149 6.22 -17.67 4.07
CA GLU A 149 7.61 -17.84 3.66
C GLU A 149 8.47 -16.62 4.02
N ALA A 150 7.99 -15.40 3.78
CA ALA A 150 8.69 -14.18 4.19
C ALA A 150 8.91 -14.13 5.71
N GLU A 151 7.92 -14.55 6.50
CA GLU A 151 8.02 -14.62 7.95
C GLU A 151 9.05 -15.67 8.40
N ARG A 152 9.07 -16.85 7.78
CA ARG A 152 10.10 -17.86 8.03
C ARG A 152 11.51 -17.33 7.74
N ARG A 153 11.69 -16.65 6.60
CA ARG A 153 12.96 -15.99 6.26
C ARG A 153 13.33 -14.91 7.26
N ALA A 154 12.38 -14.09 7.70
CA ALA A 154 12.64 -13.07 8.72
C ALA A 154 13.08 -13.68 10.07
N ARG A 155 12.45 -14.78 10.50
CA ARG A 155 12.83 -15.49 11.74
C ARG A 155 14.25 -16.04 11.65
N THR A 156 14.56 -16.77 10.57
CA THR A 156 15.91 -17.33 10.37
C THR A 156 16.99 -16.25 10.27
N LEU A 157 16.70 -15.11 9.64
CA LEU A 157 17.62 -13.97 9.63
C LEU A 157 17.77 -13.35 11.02
N GLY A 158 16.69 -13.22 11.78
CA GLY A 158 16.72 -12.72 13.15
C GLY A 158 17.56 -13.61 14.09
N GLU A 159 17.46 -14.92 13.94
CA GLU A 159 18.30 -15.88 14.68
C GLU A 159 19.78 -15.72 14.32
N LYS A 160 20.11 -15.61 13.03
CA LYS A 160 21.48 -15.36 12.56
C LYS A 160 22.05 -14.04 13.08
N VAL A 161 21.24 -12.98 13.12
CA VAL A 161 21.67 -11.69 13.68
C VAL A 161 22.04 -11.85 15.15
N ARG A 162 21.19 -12.50 15.95
CA ARG A 162 21.49 -12.75 17.38
C ARG A 162 22.73 -13.62 17.58
N GLU A 163 22.93 -14.62 16.74
CA GLU A 163 24.13 -15.47 16.78
C GLU A 163 25.40 -14.66 16.47
N LEU A 164 25.35 -13.80 15.44
CA LEU A 164 26.47 -12.93 15.08
C LEU A 164 26.74 -11.87 16.14
N GLU A 165 25.71 -11.28 16.74
CA GLU A 165 25.83 -10.36 17.87
C GLU A 165 26.51 -11.05 19.06
N GLY A 166 26.07 -12.25 19.45
CA GLY A 166 26.70 -13.00 20.53
C GLY A 166 28.16 -13.37 20.22
N ARG A 167 28.48 -13.73 18.97
CA ARG A 167 29.88 -13.95 18.55
C ARG A 167 30.72 -12.68 18.62
N ALA A 168 30.16 -11.53 18.24
CA ALA A 168 30.84 -10.24 18.32
C ALA A 168 31.10 -9.84 19.78
N GLU A 169 30.12 -10.03 20.67
CA GLU A 169 30.27 -9.79 22.12
C GLU A 169 31.36 -10.68 22.73
N MET A 170 31.39 -11.97 22.41
CA MET A 170 32.45 -12.88 22.86
C MET A 170 33.81 -12.48 22.32
N ALA A 171 33.90 -12.13 21.04
CA ALA A 171 35.15 -11.65 20.45
C ALA A 171 35.64 -10.38 21.13
N GLU A 172 34.75 -9.43 21.42
CA GLU A 172 35.09 -8.21 22.15
C GLU A 172 35.56 -8.52 23.59
N ALA A 173 34.88 -9.40 24.31
CA ALA A 173 35.29 -9.82 25.65
C ALA A 173 36.66 -10.52 25.65
N ASN A 174 36.92 -11.39 24.66
CA ASN A 174 38.21 -12.04 24.48
C ASN A 174 39.32 -11.02 24.21
N LEU A 175 39.08 -10.07 23.30
CA LEU A 175 40.05 -9.00 22.98
C LEU A 175 40.31 -8.08 24.18
N ARG A 176 39.29 -7.72 24.95
CA ARG A 176 39.45 -6.96 26.20
C ARG A 176 40.31 -7.71 27.22
N THR A 177 40.10 -9.01 27.35
CA THR A 177 40.88 -9.87 28.24
C THR A 177 42.33 -9.96 27.79
N LEU A 178 42.58 -10.17 26.49
CA LEU A 178 43.93 -10.19 25.92
C LEU A 178 44.64 -8.84 26.09
N LEU A 179 43.94 -7.73 25.89
CA LEU A 179 44.50 -6.39 26.12
C LEU A 179 44.81 -6.13 27.59
N ALA A 180 43.97 -6.59 28.51
CA ALA A 180 44.24 -6.50 29.95
C ALA A 180 45.45 -7.35 30.34
N ALA A 181 45.55 -8.57 29.81
CA ALA A 181 46.71 -9.44 30.00
C ALA A 181 47.99 -8.82 29.43
N ALA A 182 47.96 -8.27 28.21
CA ALA A 182 49.09 -7.59 27.57
C ALA A 182 49.50 -6.27 28.27
N LYS A 183 48.58 -5.61 28.98
CA LYS A 183 48.89 -4.44 29.82
C LYS A 183 49.46 -4.82 31.19
N GLY A 184 49.06 -5.97 31.73
CA GLY A 184 49.54 -6.49 33.02
C GLY A 184 50.87 -7.25 32.91
N ALA A 185 51.08 -7.95 31.80
CA ALA A 185 52.37 -8.47 31.38
C ALA A 185 53.19 -7.30 30.84
N GLY A 186 54.00 -6.68 31.69
CA GLY A 186 54.99 -5.71 31.24
C GLY A 186 55.81 -6.29 30.09
N ARG A 187 56.31 -5.42 29.21
CA ARG A 187 57.14 -5.73 28.01
C ARG A 187 58.36 -6.64 28.29
N ASP A 188 58.65 -6.91 29.56
CA ASP A 188 59.76 -7.72 30.09
C ASP A 188 59.41 -9.20 30.36
N GLN A 189 58.19 -9.68 30.08
CA GLN A 189 57.79 -11.07 30.40
C GLN A 189 57.74 -12.05 29.21
N ILE A 190 57.84 -11.58 27.96
CA ILE A 190 57.93 -12.49 26.81
C ILE A 190 59.40 -12.92 26.71
N GLY A 191 59.70 -14.14 27.16
CA GLY A 191 61.03 -14.72 27.02
C GLY A 191 61.38 -14.96 25.54
N ASP A 192 62.67 -14.86 25.20
CA ASP A 192 63.18 -14.98 23.81
C ASP A 192 62.66 -16.24 23.09
N THR A 193 62.41 -17.33 23.82
CA THR A 193 61.84 -18.58 23.30
C THR A 193 60.38 -18.48 22.85
N GLU A 194 59.54 -17.73 23.56
CA GLU A 194 58.15 -17.49 23.14
C GLU A 194 58.10 -16.49 21.98
N MET A 195 59.04 -15.54 21.94
CA MET A 195 59.19 -14.60 20.83
C MET A 195 59.64 -15.31 19.54
N GLU A 196 60.57 -16.26 19.61
CA GLU A 196 60.95 -17.09 18.46
C GLU A 196 59.80 -17.98 17.96
N ALA A 197 58.99 -18.54 18.86
CA ALA A 197 57.84 -19.36 18.48
C ALA A 197 56.76 -18.54 17.74
N ILE A 198 56.47 -17.32 18.21
CA ILE A 198 55.51 -16.42 17.57
C ILE A 198 56.01 -15.96 16.19
N LEU A 199 57.31 -15.65 16.07
CA LEU A 199 57.92 -15.29 14.79
C LEU A 199 57.96 -16.47 13.81
N GLY A 200 58.13 -17.71 14.29
CA GLY A 200 58.06 -18.92 13.48
C GLY A 200 56.68 -19.13 12.84
N VAL A 201 55.60 -18.89 13.59
CA VAL A 201 54.22 -19.01 13.09
C VAL A 201 53.89 -17.91 12.07
N LEU A 202 54.33 -16.67 12.32
CA LEU A 202 54.16 -15.55 11.39
C LEU A 202 54.97 -15.73 10.10
N LYS A 203 56.13 -16.39 10.17
CA LYS A 203 56.97 -16.71 9.01
C LYS A 203 56.53 -17.99 8.28
N GLY A 204 55.84 -18.91 8.95
CA GLY A 204 55.31 -20.15 8.39
C GLY A 204 53.96 -20.00 7.67
N GLY A 205 53.28 -18.86 7.81
CA GLY A 205 51.98 -18.59 7.20
C GLY A 205 51.97 -18.29 5.69
N GLU A 206 53.12 -18.30 5.01
CA GLU A 206 53.21 -18.04 3.56
C GLU A 206 53.44 -19.32 2.71
N GLY A 207 53.29 -20.52 3.26
CA GLY A 207 53.77 -21.75 2.59
C GLY A 207 52.84 -22.96 2.40
N GLU A 208 51.66 -23.04 3.01
CA GLU A 208 50.91 -24.33 3.04
C GLU A 208 49.38 -24.21 2.86
N ASP A 209 48.92 -23.38 1.92
CA ASP A 209 47.55 -23.47 1.38
C ASP A 209 47.62 -23.61 -0.15
N GLY A 210 48.08 -24.78 -0.62
CA GLY A 210 48.37 -24.97 -2.04
C GLY A 210 48.30 -26.38 -2.59
N GLU A 211 47.86 -27.41 -1.86
CA GLU A 211 47.61 -28.71 -2.50
C GLU A 211 46.70 -29.63 -1.66
N ALA A 212 45.39 -29.63 -1.95
CA ALA A 212 44.52 -30.73 -1.57
C ALA A 212 43.50 -30.99 -2.69
N ALA A 213 43.94 -31.91 -3.54
CA ALA A 213 43.25 -32.52 -4.67
C ALA A 213 41.77 -32.89 -4.41
N ALA A 214 40.97 -32.66 -5.45
CA ALA A 214 39.70 -33.36 -5.66
C ALA A 214 39.93 -34.87 -5.92
N PRO A 215 39.03 -35.72 -5.43
CA PRO A 215 38.53 -36.85 -6.21
C PRO A 215 36.99 -36.89 -6.13
N GLY A 216 36.20 -37.30 -7.11
CA GLY A 216 36.42 -37.99 -8.38
C GLY A 216 35.03 -38.54 -8.75
N ALA A 217 34.61 -38.33 -9.99
CA ALA A 217 33.39 -38.90 -10.55
C ALA A 217 33.66 -40.33 -11.04
N SER A 218 32.73 -41.26 -10.78
CA SER A 218 32.32 -42.39 -11.63
C SER A 218 31.09 -43.05 -11.02
#